data_AF-A0A3A0FPC6-F1
#
_entry.id   AF-A0A3A0FPC6-F1
#
_cell.length_a   1.000
_cell.length_b   1.000
_cell.length_c   1.000
_cell.angle_alpha   90.00
_cell.angle_beta   90.00
_cell.angle_gamma   90.00
#
_symmetry.space_group_name_H-M   'P 1'
#
loop_
_entity.id
_entity.type
_entity.pdbx_description
1 polymer ?
#
loop_
_entity_poly.entity_id
_entity_poly.type
_entity_poly.pdbx_seq_one_letter_code
_entity_poly.pdbx_strand_id
1 'polypeptide(L)' 'MVTPTGSYYYLADGLGSTMAMVDSTGMVQKSYTYDVYGKPAATGALANEFDFAGQQTDPTGLQY' A
#
# COMPACT_ATOMS: atom_id res chain seq x y z
N MET A 1 -20.03 -3.78 8.65
CA MET A 1 -18.64 -3.58 8.15
C MET A 1 -17.94 -2.68 9.16
N VAL A 2 -16.99 -3.23 9.91
CA VAL A 2 -16.17 -2.43 10.84
C VAL A 2 -15.06 -1.82 10.01
N THR A 3 -15.22 -0.58 9.58
CA THR A 3 -14.10 0.21 9.06
C THR A 3 -13.27 0.59 10.28
N PRO A 4 -12.01 0.16 10.42
CA PRO A 4 -11.20 0.62 11.53
C PRO A 4 -11.00 2.12 11.31
N THR A 5 -11.67 2.94 12.11
CA THR A 5 -11.43 4.37 12.22
C THR A 5 -10.10 4.54 12.95
N GLY A 6 -9.02 4.36 12.22
CA GLY A 6 -7.66 4.50 12.70
C GLY A 6 -6.82 5.20 11.64
N SER A 7 -5.95 6.11 12.07
CA SER A 7 -4.93 6.67 11.18
C SER A 7 -4.04 5.52 10.71
N TYR A 8 -3.91 5.37 9.39
CA TYR A 8 -2.94 4.48 8.78
C TYR A 8 -1.70 5.28 8.41
N TYR A 9 -0.54 4.66 8.63
CA TYR A 9 0.76 5.24 8.32
C TYR A 9 1.39 4.46 7.17
N TYR A 10 1.80 5.19 6.14
CA TYR A 10 2.45 4.65 4.96
C TYR A 10 3.95 4.49 5.22
N LEU A 11 4.47 3.29 5.00
CA LEU A 11 5.89 3.01 4.99
C LEU A 11 6.32 2.98 3.53
N ALA A 12 7.14 3.95 3.13
CA ALA A 12 7.67 4.06 1.78
C ALA A 12 9.16 3.71 1.71
N ASP A 13 9.62 3.24 0.54
CA ASP A 13 11.04 3.08 0.26
C ASP A 13 11.72 4.42 -0.04
N GLY A 14 13.04 4.39 -0.28
CA GLY A 14 13.82 5.60 -0.59
C GLY A 14 13.46 6.28 -1.92
N LEU A 15 12.65 5.62 -2.77
CA LEU A 15 12.14 6.14 -4.04
C LEU A 15 10.69 6.63 -3.94
N GLY A 16 10.03 6.46 -2.79
CA GLY A 16 8.65 6.88 -2.55
C GLY A 16 7.59 5.80 -2.85
N SER A 17 7.97 4.54 -3.06
CA SER A 17 7.01 3.45 -3.25
C SER A 17 6.47 2.95 -1.91
N THR A 18 5.16 2.80 -1.79
CA THR A 18 4.51 2.26 -0.59
C THR A 18 4.87 0.78 -0.43
N MET A 19 5.61 0.45 0.62
CA MET A 19 5.98 -0.93 0.97
C MET A 19 5.01 -1.55 1.98
N ALA A 20 4.45 -0.75 2.89
CA ALA A 20 3.51 -1.25 3.89
C ALA A 20 2.63 -0.15 4.47
N MET A 21 1.52 -0.57 5.07
CA MET A 21 0.64 0.25 5.89
C MET A 21 0.52 -0.34 7.26
N VAL A 22 0.70 0.50 8.27
CA VAL A 22 0.51 0.14 9.66
C VAL A 22 -0.60 0.95 10.28
N ASP A 23 -1.30 0.38 11.25
CA ASP A 23 -2.22 1.13 12.09
C ASP A 23 -1.48 1.91 13.20
N SER A 24 -2.22 2.63 14.03
CA SER A 24 -1.68 3.39 15.17
C SER A 24 -1.03 2.55 16.26
N THR A 25 -1.18 1.22 16.22
CA THR A 25 -0.51 0.28 17.13
C THR A 25 0.77 -0.29 16.53
N GLY A 26 1.08 0.04 15.27
CA GLY A 26 2.24 -0.47 14.55
C GLY A 26 2.01 -1.84 13.91
N MET A 27 0.78 -2.36 13.89
CA MET A 27 0.48 -3.62 13.20
C MET A 27 0.34 -3.39 11.71
N VAL A 28 0.95 -4.28 10.91
CA VAL A 28 0.88 -4.24 9.44
C VAL A 28 -0.51 -4.68 8.99
N GLN A 29 -1.20 -3.77 8.33
CA GLN A 29 -2.55 -3.95 7.77
C GLN A 29 -2.50 -4.25 6.27
N LYS A 30 -1.47 -3.75 5.59
CA LYS A 30 -1.18 -4.05 4.19
C LYS A 30 0.32 -4.06 3.94
N SER A 31 0.81 -4.95 3.08
CA SER A 31 2.20 -4.91 2.61
C SER A 31 2.27 -5.18 1.12
N TYR A 32 3.28 -4.60 0.48
CA TYR A 32 3.57 -4.66 -0.93
C TYR A 32 4.98 -5.20 -1.13
N THR A 33 5.11 -6.23 -1.95
CA THR A 33 6.38 -6.63 -2.52
C THR A 33 6.34 -6.41 -4.01
N TYR A 34 7.45 -5.97 -4.59
CA TYR A 34 7.56 -5.74 -6.03
C TYR A 34 8.49 -6.80 -6.61
N ASP A 35 8.10 -7.40 -7.73
CA ASP A 35 9.02 -8.22 -8.50
C ASP A 35 10.03 -7.37 -9.28
N VAL A 36 10.94 -8.02 -10.00
CA VAL A 36 11.99 -7.35 -10.79
C VAL A 36 11.45 -6.49 -11.94
N TYR A 37 10.17 -6.65 -12.30
CA TYR A 37 9.47 -5.87 -13.32
C TYR A 37 8.54 -4.81 -12.71
N GLY A 38 8.57 -4.63 -11.39
CA GLY A 38 7.75 -3.64 -10.68
C GLY A 38 6.30 -4.07 -10.47
N LYS A 39 5.96 -5.35 -10.67
CA LYS A 39 4.61 -5.84 -10.41
C LYS A 39 4.39 -5.99 -8.90
N PRO A 40 3.39 -5.31 -8.32
CA PRO A 40 3.09 -5.44 -6.90
C PRO A 40 2.40 -6.77 -6.60
N ALA A 41 2.87 -7.46 -5.57
CA ALA A 41 2.15 -8.48 -4.84
C ALA A 41 1.76 -7.88 -3.48
N ALA A 42 0.46 -7.65 -3.28
CA ALA A 42 -0.06 -7.09 -2.04
C ALA A 42 -0.63 -8.18 -1.13
N THR A 43 -0.47 -8.02 0.18
CA THR A 43 -1.18 -8.80 1.20
C THR A 43 -2.01 -7.87 2.07
N GLY A 44 -3.15 -8.36 2.59
CA GLY A 44 -4.09 -7.57 3.39
C GLY A 44 -5.29 -7.07 2.58
N ALA A 45 -6.36 -6.66 3.28
CA ALA A 45 -7.64 -6.27 2.69
C ALA A 45 -7.88 -4.74 2.71
N LEU A 46 -6.91 -3.96 3.18
CA LEU A 46 -7.03 -2.51 3.26
C LEU A 46 -7.04 -1.92 1.84
N ALA A 47 -8.06 -1.13 1.52
CA ALA A 47 -8.09 -0.37 0.28
C ALA A 47 -6.96 0.66 0.31
N ASN A 48 -6.18 0.71 -0.76
CA ASN A 48 -5.14 1.71 -0.94
C ASN A 48 -5.09 2.09 -2.40
N GLU A 49 -5.02 3.39 -2.64
CA GLU A 49 -4.97 3.99 -3.96
C GLU A 49 -3.52 4.35 -4.34
N PHE A 50 -2.59 4.47 -3.38
CA PHE A 50 -1.21 4.93 -3.60
C PHE A 50 -0.18 3.81 -3.48
N ASP A 51 0.26 3.24 -4.60
CA ASP A 51 1.15 2.08 -4.57
C ASP A 51 2.59 2.46 -4.94
N PHE A 52 2.97 2.31 -6.20
CA PHE A 52 4.36 2.42 -6.65
C PHE A 52 4.74 3.88 -6.94
N ALA A 53 5.89 4.35 -6.43
CA ALA A 53 6.35 5.74 -6.61
C ALA A 53 5.32 6.84 -6.26
N GLY A 54 4.34 6.55 -5.39
CA GLY A 54 3.25 7.47 -5.05
C GLY A 54 2.19 7.65 -6.14
N GLN A 55 2.23 6.84 -7.20
CA GLN A 55 1.24 6.84 -8.27
C GLN A 55 -0.08 6.22 -7.81
N GLN A 56 -1.18 6.69 -8.39
CA GLN A 56 -2.49 6.13 -8.11
C GLN A 56 -2.72 4.89 -8.98
N THR A 57 -2.90 3.71 -8.38
CA THR A 57 -3.29 2.51 -9.12
C THR A 57 -4.81 2.44 -9.23
N ASP A 58 -5.34 2.43 -10.44
CA ASP A 58 -6.77 2.18 -10.66
C ASP A 58 -7.13 0.68 -10.50
N PRO A 59 -8.43 0.32 -10.40
CA PRO A 59 -8.84 -1.09 -10.29
C PRO A 59 -8.47 -1.97 -11.49
N THR A 60 -8.05 -1.39 -12.62
CA THR A 60 -7.57 -2.10 -13.81
C THR A 60 -6.05 -2.35 -13.79
N GLY A 61 -5.34 -1.79 -12.81
CA GLY A 61 -3.90 -1.93 -12.64
C GLY A 61 -3.07 -0.85 -13.34
N LEU A 62 -3.71 0.22 -13.83
CA LEU A 62 -3.01 1.36 -14.44
C LEU A 62 -2.53 2.32 -13.36
N GLN A 63 -1.27 2.75 -13.45
CA GLN A 63 -0.62 3.72 -12.57
C GLN A 63 -0.69 5.13 -13.20
N TYR A 64 -1.11 6.15 -12.44
CA TYR A 64 -1.21 7.55 -12.88
C TYR A 64 -0.46 8.51 -11.95
#